data_AF-A0A2L1TVS1-F1
#
_entry.id   AF-A0A2L1TVS1-F1
#
_cell.length_a   1.000
_cell.length_b   1.000
_cell.length_c   1.000
_cell.angle_alpha   90.00
_cell.angle_beta   90.00
_cell.angle_gamma   90.00
#
_symmetry.space_group_name_H-M   'P 1'
#
loop_
_entity.id
_entity.type
_entity.pdbx_description
1 polymer ?
#
loop_
_entity_poly.entity_id
_entity_poly.type
_entity_poly.pdbx_seq_one_letter_code
_entity_poly.pdbx_strand_id
1 'polypeptide(L)'
;MEHIEIIRMLQKINWADLDENESNKLELEFNLAIKKIEEELESVQDVVILQEIIEKDESEYFIPIGTMFRIYQKLIRLVENKRFVLENFASYLMIYGVDWEDEAKQINTALDDADMEKATLIAMSVDYNKYQREQ
;
A
#
# COMPACT_ATOMS: atom_id res chain seq x y z
N MET A 1 0.48 12.90 7.78
CA MET A 1 -0.33 12.43 6.64
C MET A 1 -1.79 12.44 7.05
N GLU A 2 -2.41 13.62 7.02
CA GLU A 2 -3.79 13.81 7.55
C GLU A 2 -4.84 13.10 6.69
N HIS A 3 -4.58 12.97 5.39
CA HIS A 3 -5.51 12.36 4.44
C HIS A 3 -5.70 10.84 4.65
N ILE A 4 -4.77 10.17 5.36
CA ILE A 4 -4.95 8.77 5.78
C ILE A 4 -6.15 8.63 6.73
N GLU A 5 -6.28 9.53 7.70
CA GLU A 5 -7.40 9.48 8.65
C GLU A 5 -8.73 9.83 7.96
N ILE A 6 -8.70 10.64 6.89
CA ILE A 6 -9.89 10.89 6.05
C ILE A 6 -10.35 9.59 5.39
N ILE A 7 -9.47 8.84 4.72
CA ILE A 7 -9.82 7.55 4.12
C ILE A 7 -10.38 6.60 5.19
N ARG A 8 -9.73 6.53 6.35
CA ARG A 8 -10.16 5.69 7.47
C ARG A 8 -11.57 6.03 7.95
N MET A 9 -11.94 7.30 8.01
CA MET A 9 -13.28 7.74 8.37
C MET A 9 -14.29 7.39 7.27
N LEU A 10 -13.95 7.63 6.00
CA LEU A 10 -14.83 7.33 4.86
C LEU A 10 -15.14 5.83 4.74
N GLN A 11 -14.18 4.96 5.04
CA GLN A 11 -14.38 3.49 5.04
C GLN A 11 -15.35 3.01 6.13
N LYS A 12 -15.60 3.81 7.18
CA LYS A 12 -16.54 3.47 8.26
C LYS A 12 -17.99 3.85 7.93
N ILE A 13 -18.22 4.55 6.82
CA ILE A 13 -19.55 4.95 6.38
C ILE A 13 -20.27 3.74 5.79
N ASN A 14 -21.53 3.55 6.18
CA ASN A 14 -22.37 2.54 5.54
C ASN A 14 -22.89 3.06 4.19
N TRP A 15 -22.22 2.69 3.11
CA TRP A 15 -22.54 3.15 1.76
C TRP A 15 -23.95 2.75 1.30
N ALA A 16 -24.54 1.70 1.87
CA ALA A 16 -25.89 1.25 1.54
C ALA A 16 -26.99 2.24 2.00
N ASP A 17 -26.67 3.14 2.93
CA ASP A 17 -27.63 4.11 3.47
C ASP A 17 -27.64 5.44 2.69
N LEU A 18 -26.73 5.61 1.73
CA LEU A 18 -26.53 6.86 1.00
C LEU A 18 -27.42 6.94 -0.24
N ASP A 19 -27.88 8.15 -0.55
CA ASP A 19 -28.42 8.41 -1.88
C ASP A 19 -27.31 8.55 -2.94
N GLU A 20 -27.70 8.56 -4.22
CA GLU A 20 -26.75 8.64 -5.34
C GLU A 20 -25.86 9.90 -5.27
N ASN A 21 -26.42 11.03 -4.86
CA ASN A 21 -25.68 12.30 -4.81
C ASN A 21 -24.68 12.30 -3.63
N GLU A 22 -25.08 11.76 -2.48
CA GLU A 22 -24.20 11.58 -1.32
C GLU A 22 -23.06 10.60 -1.64
N SER A 23 -23.39 9.46 -2.25
CA SER A 23 -22.40 8.45 -2.68
C SER A 23 -21.38 9.06 -3.64
N ASN A 24 -21.83 9.76 -4.69
CA ASN A 24 -20.94 10.42 -5.66
C ASN A 24 -20.02 11.46 -5.00
N LYS A 25 -20.54 12.21 -4.02
CA LYS A 25 -19.74 13.20 -3.29
C LYS A 25 -18.66 12.55 -2.44
N LEU A 26 -19.00 11.50 -1.69
CA LEU A 26 -18.03 10.78 -0.86
C LEU A 26 -17.00 10.02 -1.69
N GLU A 27 -17.39 9.46 -2.83
CA GLU A 27 -16.46 8.84 -3.77
C GLU A 27 -15.45 9.87 -4.31
N LEU A 28 -15.92 11.06 -4.68
CA LEU A 28 -15.02 12.15 -5.09
C LEU A 28 -14.06 12.54 -3.95
N GLU A 29 -14.55 12.66 -2.72
CA GLU A 29 -13.74 12.98 -1.55
C GLU A 29 -12.68 11.89 -1.27
N PHE A 30 -13.08 10.62 -1.37
CA PHE A 30 -12.21 9.46 -1.24
C PHE A 30 -11.08 9.47 -2.27
N ASN A 31 -11.43 9.66 -3.54
CA ASN A 31 -10.47 9.71 -4.64
C ASN A 31 -9.49 10.90 -4.51
N LEU A 32 -9.99 12.06 -4.05
CA LEU A 32 -9.14 13.22 -3.76
C LEU A 32 -8.20 12.96 -2.58
N ALA A 33 -8.66 12.27 -1.54
CA ALA A 33 -7.83 11.89 -0.39
C ALA A 33 -6.71 10.94 -0.80
N ILE A 34 -7.00 9.93 -1.63
CA ILE A 34 -5.98 9.03 -2.20
C ILE A 34 -4.92 9.84 -2.95
N LYS A 35 -5.34 10.70 -3.87
CA LYS A 35 -4.41 11.50 -4.67
C LYS A 35 -3.48 12.34 -3.79
N LYS A 36 -4.02 12.97 -2.74
CA LYS A 36 -3.22 13.76 -1.81
C LYS A 36 -2.26 12.91 -0.97
N ILE A 37 -2.65 11.71 -0.57
CA ILE A 37 -1.73 10.76 0.08
C ILE A 37 -0.57 10.44 -0.84
N GLU A 38 -0.83 10.16 -2.12
CA GLU A 38 0.22 9.88 -3.10
C GLU A 38 1.18 11.06 -3.26
N GLU A 39 0.66 12.29 -3.32
CA GLU A 39 1.47 13.51 -3.35
C GLU A 39 2.29 13.71 -2.06
N GLU A 40 1.69 13.47 -0.89
CA GLU A 40 2.37 13.56 0.40
C GLU A 40 3.52 12.54 0.52
N LEU A 41 3.28 11.29 0.12
CA LEU A 41 4.24 10.18 0.19
C LEU A 41 5.56 10.47 -0.52
N GLU A 42 5.53 11.22 -1.62
CA GLU A 42 6.75 11.64 -2.33
C GLU A 42 7.68 12.46 -1.42
N SER A 43 7.09 13.32 -0.56
CA SER A 43 7.83 14.20 0.33
C SER A 43 8.17 13.58 1.70
N VAL A 44 7.44 12.55 2.13
CA VAL A 44 7.65 11.92 3.44
C VAL A 44 9.05 11.33 3.54
N GLN A 45 9.77 11.63 4.62
CA GLN A 45 11.08 11.06 4.94
C GLN A 45 11.08 10.36 6.30
N ASP A 46 10.00 10.51 7.06
CA ASP A 46 9.88 9.93 8.39
C ASP A 46 9.42 8.47 8.29
N VAL A 47 10.35 7.57 8.59
CA VAL A 47 10.13 6.11 8.63
C VAL A 47 9.06 5.73 9.64
N VAL A 48 9.00 6.41 10.79
CA VAL A 48 8.07 6.08 11.89
C VAL A 48 6.63 6.31 11.43
N ILE A 49 6.38 7.42 10.73
CA ILE A 49 5.05 7.72 10.19
C ILE A 49 4.57 6.61 9.24
N LEU A 50 5.45 6.10 8.37
CA LEU A 50 5.08 5.03 7.43
C LEU A 50 4.81 3.70 8.14
N GLN A 51 5.59 3.38 9.18
CA GLN A 51 5.38 2.18 10.00
C GLN A 51 4.04 2.25 10.74
N GLU A 52 3.72 3.38 11.38
CA GLU A 52 2.43 3.58 12.06
C GLU A 52 1.24 3.41 11.10
N ILE A 53 1.38 3.82 9.84
CA ILE A 53 0.33 3.65 8.83
C ILE A 53 0.14 2.18 8.48
N ILE A 54 1.24 1.44 8.28
CA ILE A 54 1.20 0.00 7.99
C ILE A 54 0.55 -0.75 9.15
N GLU A 55 1.01 -0.51 10.39
CA GLU A 55 0.47 -1.16 11.59
C GLU A 55 -1.03 -0.90 11.78
N LYS A 56 -1.49 0.33 11.50
CA LYS A 56 -2.91 0.66 11.53
C LYS A 56 -3.69 -0.12 10.46
N ASP A 57 -3.21 -0.13 9.22
CA ASP A 57 -3.90 -0.79 8.12
C ASP A 57 -3.98 -2.31 8.29
N GLU A 58 -2.95 -2.94 8.85
CA GLU A 58 -2.97 -4.38 9.20
C GLU A 58 -4.14 -4.76 10.11
N SER A 59 -4.65 -3.82 10.92
CA SER A 59 -5.78 -4.04 11.83
C SER A 59 -7.15 -3.63 11.27
N GLU A 60 -7.17 -2.66 10.35
CA GLU A 60 -8.40 -1.99 9.91
C GLU A 60 -8.72 -2.16 8.42
N TYR A 61 -7.78 -2.61 7.60
CA TYR A 61 -7.97 -2.92 6.18
C TYR A 61 -8.65 -1.76 5.42
N PHE A 62 -8.17 -0.53 5.60
CA PHE A 62 -8.89 0.67 5.16
C PHE A 62 -8.16 1.40 4.02
N ILE A 63 -6.88 1.15 3.82
CA ILE A 63 -6.09 1.78 2.76
C ILE A 63 -6.25 0.98 1.48
N PRO A 64 -6.49 1.63 0.33
CA PRO A 64 -6.47 0.95 -0.96
C PRO A 64 -5.15 0.21 -1.21
N ILE A 65 -5.22 -1.02 -1.72
CA ILE A 65 -4.07 -1.92 -1.92
C ILE A 65 -2.94 -1.23 -2.70
N GLY A 66 -3.28 -0.55 -3.81
CA GLY A 66 -2.29 0.16 -4.62
C GLY A 66 -1.58 1.29 -3.87
N THR A 67 -2.28 1.97 -2.94
CA THR A 67 -1.68 2.98 -2.06
C THR A 67 -0.76 2.33 -1.03
N MET A 68 -1.15 1.18 -0.47
CA MET A 68 -0.31 0.40 0.45
C MET A 68 0.99 -0.07 -0.20
N PHE A 69 0.94 -0.51 -1.47
CA PHE A 69 2.16 -0.87 -2.20
C PHE A 69 3.14 0.30 -2.24
N ARG A 70 2.66 1.52 -2.52
CA ARG A 70 3.50 2.72 -2.54
C ARG A 70 4.05 3.08 -1.16
N ILE A 71 3.27 2.89 -0.09
CA ILE A 71 3.72 3.10 1.30
C ILE A 71 4.87 2.14 1.63
N TYR A 72 4.71 0.84 1.37
CA TYR A 72 5.76 -0.15 1.55
C TYR A 72 7.01 0.16 0.71
N GLN A 73 6.82 0.49 -0.57
CA GLN A 73 7.93 0.83 -1.46
C GLN A 73 8.70 2.06 -0.98
N LYS A 74 7.99 3.08 -0.49
CA LYS A 74 8.60 4.26 0.11
C LYS A 74 9.39 3.89 1.36
N LEU A 75 8.83 3.08 2.25
CA LEU A 75 9.50 2.64 3.47
C LEU A 75 10.78 1.86 3.16
N ILE A 76 10.72 0.92 2.20
CA ILE A 76 11.90 0.16 1.74
C ILE A 76 13.01 1.09 1.25
N ARG A 77 12.68 2.18 0.53
CA ARG A 77 13.68 3.16 0.07
C ARG A 77 14.36 3.91 1.21
N LEU A 78 13.66 4.17 2.30
CA LEU A 78 14.14 4.98 3.41
C LEU A 78 14.95 4.19 4.46
N VAL A 79 14.63 2.90 4.67
CA VAL A 79 15.32 2.10 5.70
C VAL A 79 16.65 1.53 5.21
N GLU A 80 17.65 1.52 6.09
CA GLU A 80 18.94 0.85 5.83
C GLU A 80 18.78 -0.67 5.88
N ASN A 81 18.18 -1.20 6.95
CA ASN A 81 17.87 -2.62 7.09
C ASN A 81 16.47 -2.92 6.56
N LYS A 82 16.41 -3.37 5.31
CA LYS A 82 15.17 -3.62 4.57
C LYS A 82 14.54 -4.98 4.82
N ARG A 83 15.26 -5.92 5.46
CA ARG A 83 14.84 -7.35 5.51
C ARG A 83 13.44 -7.50 6.09
N PHE A 84 13.19 -6.94 7.27
CA PHE A 84 11.89 -7.02 7.92
C PHE A 84 10.77 -6.37 7.08
N VAL A 85 11.05 -5.22 6.46
CA VAL A 85 10.05 -4.52 5.64
C VAL A 85 9.73 -5.31 4.37
N LEU A 86 10.72 -5.95 3.75
CA LEU A 86 10.53 -6.80 2.58
C LEU A 86 9.75 -8.07 2.92
N GLU A 87 10.03 -8.69 4.07
CA GLU A 87 9.28 -9.84 4.59
C GLU A 87 7.82 -9.47 4.85
N ASN A 88 7.57 -8.31 5.49
CA ASN A 88 6.22 -7.84 5.75
C ASN A 88 5.49 -7.52 4.42
N PHE A 89 6.16 -6.85 3.48
CA PHE A 89 5.56 -6.56 2.19
C PHE A 89 5.21 -7.83 1.40
N ALA A 90 6.10 -8.82 1.35
CA ALA A 90 5.80 -10.11 0.72
C ALA A 90 4.62 -10.81 1.39
N SER A 91 4.51 -10.74 2.72
CA SER A 91 3.37 -11.28 3.47
C SER A 91 2.07 -10.55 3.14
N TYR A 92 2.12 -9.22 3.03
CA TYR A 92 0.99 -8.40 2.60
C TYR A 92 0.52 -8.81 1.20
N LEU A 93 1.42 -8.98 0.23
CA LEU A 93 1.08 -9.41 -1.13
C LEU A 93 0.37 -10.77 -1.14
N MET A 94 0.81 -11.72 -0.31
CA MET A 94 0.19 -13.04 -0.18
C MET A 94 -1.26 -12.97 0.34
N ILE A 95 -1.58 -12.00 1.20
CA ILE A 95 -2.94 -11.84 1.76
C ILE A 95 -3.92 -11.37 0.68
N TYR A 96 -3.50 -10.45 -0.19
CA TYR A 96 -4.39 -9.76 -1.12
C TYR A 96 -4.47 -10.38 -2.53
N GLY A 97 -3.87 -11.56 -2.75
CA GLY A 97 -4.38 -12.53 -3.73
C GLY A 97 -3.38 -13.10 -4.74
N VAL A 98 -3.90 -14.04 -5.53
CA VAL A 98 -3.21 -14.81 -6.60
C VAL A 98 -2.45 -13.89 -7.56
N ASP A 99 -2.99 -12.69 -7.78
CA ASP A 99 -2.43 -11.72 -8.70
C ASP A 99 -0.99 -11.32 -8.34
N TRP A 100 -0.58 -11.27 -7.06
CA TRP A 100 0.81 -10.90 -6.69
C TRP A 100 1.57 -12.00 -5.93
N GLU A 101 1.06 -13.24 -5.97
CA GLU A 101 1.68 -14.38 -5.30
C GLU A 101 3.09 -14.68 -5.83
N ASP A 102 3.28 -14.54 -7.15
CA ASP A 102 4.57 -14.77 -7.80
C ASP A 102 5.62 -13.77 -7.34
N GLU A 103 5.30 -12.47 -7.29
CA GLU A 103 6.20 -11.44 -6.77
C GLU A 103 6.54 -11.68 -5.30
N ALA A 104 5.55 -12.05 -4.48
CA ALA A 104 5.76 -12.37 -3.08
C ALA A 104 6.73 -13.55 -2.89
N LYS A 105 6.56 -14.62 -3.66
CA LYS A 105 7.48 -15.79 -3.67
C LYS A 105 8.88 -15.41 -4.13
N GLN A 106 8.99 -14.57 -5.15
CA GLN A 106 10.30 -14.14 -5.65
C GLN A 106 11.04 -13.25 -4.64
N ILE A 107 10.33 -12.37 -3.92
CA ILE A 107 10.90 -11.58 -2.81
C ILE A 107 11.41 -12.53 -1.73
N ASN A 108 10.58 -13.48 -1.26
CA ASN A 108 10.98 -14.45 -0.24
C ASN A 108 12.18 -15.29 -0.65
N THR A 109 12.20 -15.78 -1.91
CA THR A 109 13.33 -16.55 -2.43
C THR A 109 14.62 -15.72 -2.41
N ALA A 110 14.57 -14.46 -2.83
CA ALA A 110 15.73 -13.58 -2.79
C ALA A 110 16.20 -13.29 -1.35
N LEU A 111 15.27 -13.17 -0.39
CA LEU A 111 15.59 -13.01 1.03
C LEU A 111 16.23 -14.25 1.64
N ASP A 112 15.77 -15.45 1.26
CA ASP A 112 16.36 -16.74 1.68
C ASP A 112 17.78 -16.91 1.13
N ASP A 113 18.02 -16.45 -0.10
CA ASP A 113 19.35 -16.40 -0.73
C ASP A 113 20.24 -15.27 -0.19
N ALA A 114 19.74 -14.47 0.76
CA ALA A 114 20.38 -13.25 1.27
C ALA A 114 20.71 -12.18 0.20
N ASP A 115 20.04 -12.23 -0.96
CA ASP A 115 20.15 -11.28 -2.05
C ASP A 115 19.19 -10.09 -1.85
N MET A 116 19.63 -9.17 -0.97
CA MET A 116 18.84 -7.98 -0.60
C MET A 116 18.61 -7.03 -1.78
N GLU A 117 19.54 -6.97 -2.74
CA GLU A 117 19.41 -6.11 -3.92
C GLU A 117 18.29 -6.62 -4.82
N LYS A 118 18.30 -7.92 -5.13
CA LYS A 118 17.23 -8.56 -5.91
C LYS A 118 15.88 -8.46 -5.23
N ALA A 119 15.81 -8.73 -3.92
CA ALA A 119 14.55 -8.60 -3.17
C ALA A 119 14.00 -7.17 -3.26
N THR A 120 14.87 -6.16 -3.14
CA THR A 120 14.50 -4.75 -3.26
C THR A 120 14.02 -4.41 -4.67
N LEU A 121 14.74 -4.86 -5.71
CA LEU A 121 14.35 -4.61 -7.11
C LEU A 121 12.97 -5.18 -7.43
N ILE A 122 12.69 -6.40 -6.98
CA ILE A 122 11.40 -7.04 -7.18
C ILE A 122 10.31 -6.27 -6.44
N ALA A 123 10.51 -5.94 -5.16
CA ALA A 123 9.57 -5.13 -4.38
C ALA A 123 9.27 -3.75 -5.02
N MET A 124 10.28 -3.11 -5.61
CA MET A 124 10.10 -1.83 -6.34
C MET A 124 9.36 -1.99 -7.67
N SER A 125 9.34 -3.20 -8.25
CA SER A 125 8.66 -3.48 -9.52
C SER A 125 7.20 -3.90 -9.36
N VAL A 126 6.76 -4.26 -8.14
CA VAL A 126 5.38 -4.65 -7.87
C VAL A 126 4.43 -3.50 -8.26
N ASP A 127 3.49 -3.81 -9.14
CA ASP A 127 2.49 -2.87 -9.64
C ASP A 127 1.08 -3.44 -9.44
N TYR A 128 0.23 -2.63 -8.82
CA TYR A 128 -1.19 -2.94 -8.64
C TYR A 128 -1.93 -3.03 -9.99
N ASN A 129 -1.54 -2.22 -10.98
CA ASN A 129 -2.23 -2.15 -12.27
C ASN A 129 -1.64 -3.09 -13.33
N LYS A 130 -0.85 -4.11 -12.94
CA LYS A 130 -0.08 -4.92 -13.92
C LYS A 130 -0.94 -5.60 -15.00
N TYR A 131 -2.17 -5.96 -14.68
CA TYR A 131 -3.12 -6.58 -15.64
C TYR A 131 -4.04 -5.58 -16.37
N GLN A 132 -4.04 -4.31 -15.97
CA GLN A 132 -4.84 -3.28 -16.66
C GLN A 132 -4.11 -2.69 -17.87
N ARG A 133 -2.81 -2.95 -18.03
CA ARG A 133 -2.01 -2.49 -19.18
C ARG A 133 -2.11 -3.43 -20.40
N GLU A 134 -2.81 -4.56 -20.27
CA GLU A 134 -2.97 -5.57 -21.33
C GLU A 134 -4.33 -5.51 -22.05
N GLN A 135 -5.12 -4.45 -21.83
CA GLN A 135 -6.39 -4.17 -22.53
C GLN A 135 -6.30 -2.86 -23.32
#